data_AF-A0A841AFH0-F1
#
_entry.id   AF-A0A841AFH0-F1
#
_cell.length_a   1.000
_cell.length_b   1.000
_cell.length_c   1.000
_cell.angle_alpha   90.00
_cell.angle_beta   90.00
_cell.angle_gamma   90.00
#
_symmetry.space_group_name_H-M   'P 1'
#
loop_
_entity.id
_entity.type
_entity.pdbx_description
1 polymer ?
#
loop_
_entity_poly.entity_id
_entity_poly.type
_entity_poly.pdbx_seq_one_letter_code
_entity_poly.pdbx_strand_id
1 'polypeptide(L)'
;MTAVLTLGRHQAVGDALHAWDHARGIPSMVLQDDVLTPLSASPPPDTTVLAWTAEDGEELRRGRDDLSVRVVGSQRLWQAAHGTPSVVTSLEETPVVLGQLAVPELPRRVTLAAARAAATGSGALYRPGLGETDRVSVAVHARLSKRGVELQDAATSIEEQRRGIVTVLSADVFEAAVRGLPAWVHAPHGPSWILAQWERYGMRPLGGDPTPAPVVAPDEPARLIAQLLEGRS
;
A
#
# COMPACT_ATOMS: atom_id res chain seq x y z
N MET A 1 -23.61 -18.51 9.68
CA MET A 1 -22.57 -17.53 9.30
C MET A 1 -22.45 -16.56 10.45
N THR A 2 -21.26 -16.38 11.01
CA THR A 2 -21.05 -15.59 12.23
C THR A 2 -20.72 -14.12 11.95
N ALA A 3 -20.13 -13.82 10.80
CA ALA A 3 -19.89 -12.46 10.30
C ALA A 3 -19.63 -12.47 8.78
N VAL A 4 -19.67 -11.29 8.15
CA VAL A 4 -19.18 -11.03 6.78
C VAL A 4 -17.89 -10.21 6.87
N LEU A 5 -16.84 -10.64 6.17
CA LEU A 5 -15.62 -9.86 5.96
C LEU A 5 -15.56 -9.37 4.51
N THR A 6 -15.32 -8.08 4.31
CA THR A 6 -15.17 -7.47 2.97
C THR A 6 -13.97 -6.52 2.94
N LEU A 7 -13.61 -6.08 1.72
CA LEU A 7 -12.74 -4.91 1.51
C LEU A 7 -13.55 -3.59 1.47
N GLY A 8 -14.83 -3.61 1.89
CA GLY A 8 -15.71 -2.45 1.82
C GLY A 8 -16.32 -2.25 0.43
N ARG A 9 -16.57 -0.98 0.06
CA ARG A 9 -17.44 -0.57 -1.05
C ARG A 9 -16.70 -0.23 -2.35
N HIS A 10 -15.48 -0.71 -2.53
CA HIS A 10 -14.69 -0.44 -3.74
C HIS A 10 -15.31 -1.05 -5.02
N GLN A 11 -16.22 -2.01 -4.87
CA GLN A 11 -16.92 -2.67 -5.97
C GLN A 11 -18.41 -2.85 -5.63
N ALA A 12 -19.26 -2.94 -6.66
CA ALA A 12 -20.71 -3.13 -6.50
C ALA A 12 -21.09 -4.37 -5.67
N VAL A 13 -20.22 -5.40 -5.63
CA VAL A 13 -20.43 -6.58 -4.78
C VAL A 13 -20.37 -6.24 -3.28
N GLY A 14 -19.53 -5.29 -2.88
CA GLY A 14 -19.43 -4.84 -1.48
C GLY A 14 -20.73 -4.18 -1.01
N ASP A 15 -21.32 -3.34 -1.86
CA ASP A 15 -22.61 -2.69 -1.59
C ASP A 15 -23.74 -3.71 -1.42
N ALA A 16 -23.79 -4.70 -2.30
CA ALA A 16 -24.80 -5.75 -2.26
C ALA A 16 -24.66 -6.63 -1.01
N LEU A 17 -23.42 -6.97 -0.63
CA LEU A 17 -23.14 -7.75 0.57
C LEU A 17 -23.54 -6.99 1.84
N HIS A 18 -23.22 -5.70 1.93
CA HIS A 18 -23.62 -4.88 3.06
C HIS A 18 -25.15 -4.71 3.17
N ALA A 19 -25.84 -4.52 2.05
CA ALA A 19 -27.31 -4.50 2.08
C ALA A 19 -27.90 -5.83 2.58
N TRP A 20 -27.28 -6.94 2.20
CA TRP A 20 -27.73 -8.28 2.58
C TRP A 20 -27.45 -8.62 4.06
N ASP A 21 -26.28 -8.26 4.58
CA ASP A 21 -25.87 -8.54 5.97
C ASP A 21 -26.64 -7.68 6.97
N HIS A 22 -26.79 -6.39 6.67
CA HIS A 22 -27.56 -5.44 7.47
C HIS A 22 -29.02 -5.87 7.57
N ALA A 23 -29.65 -6.27 6.46
CA ALA A 23 -31.03 -6.77 6.46
C ALA A 23 -31.23 -8.05 7.28
N ARG A 24 -30.16 -8.78 7.60
CA ARG A 24 -30.19 -10.05 8.36
C ARG A 24 -29.61 -9.92 9.76
N GLY A 25 -29.17 -8.74 10.18
CA GLY A 25 -28.50 -8.53 11.46
C GLY A 25 -27.20 -9.34 11.59
N ILE A 26 -26.52 -9.62 10.47
CA ILE A 26 -25.25 -10.33 10.46
C ILE A 26 -24.13 -9.30 10.64
N PRO A 27 -23.20 -9.49 11.61
CA PRO A 27 -22.09 -8.58 11.80
C PRO A 27 -21.25 -8.40 10.52
N SER A 28 -20.96 -7.15 10.18
CA SER A 28 -20.20 -6.79 9.00
C SER A 28 -18.86 -6.15 9.38
N MET A 29 -17.79 -6.65 8.78
CA MET A 29 -16.42 -6.21 9.01
C MET A 29 -15.77 -5.77 7.69
N VAL A 30 -15.04 -4.66 7.74
CA VAL A 30 -14.27 -4.12 6.60
C VAL A 30 -12.79 -4.15 6.93
N LEU A 31 -12.01 -4.86 6.12
CA LEU A 31 -10.55 -4.92 6.26
C LEU A 31 -9.88 -3.78 5.49
N GLN A 32 -8.99 -3.06 6.16
CA GLN A 32 -8.01 -2.20 5.49
C GLN A 32 -6.96 -3.06 4.78
N ASP A 33 -6.81 -2.89 3.47
CA ASP A 33 -5.88 -3.65 2.63
C ASP A 33 -4.68 -2.84 2.11
N ASP A 34 -4.73 -1.51 2.20
CA ASP A 34 -3.63 -0.61 1.82
C ASP A 34 -3.58 0.67 2.70
N VAL A 35 -2.62 1.55 2.44
CA VAL A 35 -2.53 2.88 3.02
C VAL A 35 -3.73 3.75 2.62
N LEU A 36 -4.24 4.52 3.57
CA LEU A 36 -5.42 5.35 3.35
C LEU A 36 -5.08 6.57 2.49
N THR A 37 -5.94 6.86 1.53
CA THR A 37 -5.89 8.06 0.70
C THR A 37 -7.21 8.83 0.83
N PRO A 38 -7.29 10.10 0.43
CA PRO A 38 -8.56 10.81 0.36
C PRO A 38 -9.59 10.17 -0.61
N LEU A 39 -9.15 9.25 -1.47
CA LEU A 39 -9.96 8.55 -2.45
C LEU A 39 -10.32 7.12 -2.01
N SER A 40 -9.81 6.66 -0.86
CA SER A 40 -10.19 5.37 -0.28
C SER A 40 -11.70 5.36 -0.02
N ALA A 41 -12.36 4.25 -0.37
CA ALA A 41 -13.80 4.13 -0.20
C ALA A 41 -14.16 4.21 1.29
N SER A 42 -15.15 5.03 1.63
CA SER A 42 -15.64 5.08 3.00
C SER A 42 -16.27 3.75 3.41
N PRO A 43 -16.00 3.26 4.64
CA PRO A 43 -16.69 2.09 5.16
C PRO A 43 -18.22 2.28 5.15
N PRO A 44 -19.00 1.21 4.91
CA PRO A 44 -20.44 1.25 5.10
C PRO A 44 -20.81 1.58 6.55
N PRO A 45 -21.99 2.17 6.80
CA PRO A 45 -22.46 2.44 8.16
C PRO A 45 -22.64 1.15 8.97
N ASP A 46 -22.59 1.28 10.30
CA ASP A 46 -22.83 0.17 11.25
C ASP A 46 -21.89 -1.04 11.05
N THR A 47 -20.65 -0.77 10.61
CA THR A 47 -19.62 -1.79 10.38
C THR A 47 -18.48 -1.71 11.38
N THR A 48 -17.78 -2.83 11.57
CA THR A 48 -16.49 -2.85 12.26
C THR A 48 -15.34 -2.75 11.26
N VAL A 49 -14.55 -1.69 11.35
CA VAL A 49 -13.32 -1.51 10.57
C VAL A 49 -12.17 -2.24 11.26
N LEU A 50 -11.49 -3.09 10.51
CA LEU A 50 -10.26 -3.77 10.91
C LEU A 50 -9.07 -2.96 10.34
N ALA A 51 -8.54 -2.06 11.16
CA ALA A 51 -7.52 -1.09 10.79
C ALA A 51 -6.11 -1.62 11.09
N TRP A 52 -5.11 -1.12 10.34
CA TRP A 52 -3.71 -1.47 10.60
C TRP A 52 -3.19 -0.82 11.88
N THR A 53 -3.53 0.45 12.11
CA THR A 53 -3.13 1.22 13.29
C THR A 53 -4.33 1.88 13.96
N ALA A 54 -4.14 2.42 15.16
CA ALA A 54 -5.16 3.22 15.82
C ALA A 54 -5.44 4.49 15.00
N GLU A 55 -4.40 5.14 14.50
CA GLU A 55 -4.46 6.35 13.68
C GLU A 55 -5.25 6.14 12.38
N ASP A 56 -5.10 4.98 11.73
CA ASP A 56 -5.90 4.62 10.56
C ASP A 56 -7.37 4.45 10.90
N GLY A 57 -7.65 3.84 12.06
CA GLY A 57 -9.00 3.73 12.59
C GLY A 57 -9.65 5.08 12.88
N GLU A 58 -8.89 6.00 13.50
CA GLU A 58 -9.31 7.39 13.75
C GLU A 58 -9.62 8.14 12.46
N GLU A 59 -8.79 7.96 11.43
CA GLU A 59 -9.01 8.54 10.11
C GLU A 59 -10.33 8.07 9.51
N LEU A 60 -10.55 6.75 9.49
CA LEU A 60 -11.73 6.14 8.87
C LEU A 60 -13.03 6.50 9.61
N ARG A 61 -12.96 6.64 10.95
CA ARG A 61 -14.12 7.03 11.77
C ARG A 61 -14.30 8.54 11.92
N ARG A 62 -13.47 9.37 11.29
CA ARG A 62 -13.51 10.82 11.53
C ARG A 62 -14.91 11.38 11.26
N GLY A 63 -15.56 11.91 12.30
CA GLY A 63 -16.92 12.46 12.23
C GLY A 63 -18.02 11.40 12.09
N ARG A 64 -17.73 10.14 12.41
CA ARG A 64 -18.62 8.98 12.29
C ARG A 64 -18.66 8.21 13.61
N ASP A 65 -19.83 8.16 14.23
CA ASP A 65 -20.06 7.44 15.50
C ASP A 65 -20.72 6.07 15.26
N ASP A 66 -21.09 5.78 14.02
CA ASP A 66 -21.71 4.54 13.56
C ASP A 66 -20.69 3.47 13.16
N LEU A 67 -19.40 3.77 13.26
CA LEU A 67 -18.32 2.82 12.97
C LEU A 67 -17.66 2.33 14.25
N SER A 68 -17.49 1.02 14.35
CA SER A 68 -16.58 0.41 15.34
C SER A 68 -15.21 0.20 14.73
N VAL A 69 -14.15 0.33 15.52
CA VAL A 69 -12.77 0.11 15.05
C VAL A 69 -12.11 -0.99 15.89
N ARG A 70 -11.39 -1.88 15.20
CA ARG A 70 -10.45 -2.85 15.79
C ARG A 70 -9.10 -2.71 15.11
N VAL A 71 -8.05 -2.50 15.89
CA VAL A 71 -6.68 -2.51 15.37
C VAL A 71 -6.21 -3.95 15.28
N VAL A 72 -5.93 -4.41 14.07
CA VAL A 72 -5.52 -5.80 13.79
C VAL A 72 -4.11 -5.88 13.21
N GLY A 73 -3.53 -4.75 12.76
CA GLY A 73 -2.24 -4.75 12.07
C GLY A 73 -2.35 -5.14 10.60
N SER A 74 -1.21 -5.08 9.90
CA SER A 74 -1.12 -5.49 8.50
C SER A 74 -0.55 -6.91 8.39
N GLN A 75 -1.34 -7.86 7.89
CA GLN A 75 -0.87 -9.23 7.66
C GLN A 75 0.35 -9.23 6.73
N ARG A 76 0.35 -8.35 5.73
CA ARG A 76 1.46 -8.18 4.78
C ARG A 76 2.75 -7.80 5.51
N LEU A 77 2.70 -6.81 6.41
CA LEU A 77 3.88 -6.38 7.16
C LEU A 77 4.31 -7.41 8.20
N TRP A 78 3.35 -8.12 8.80
CA TRP A 78 3.65 -9.26 9.68
C TRP A 78 4.43 -10.35 8.94
N GLN A 79 3.99 -10.73 7.75
CA GLN A 79 4.68 -11.69 6.90
C GLN A 79 6.06 -11.18 6.46
N ALA A 80 6.21 -9.89 6.17
CA ALA A 80 7.50 -9.31 5.84
C ALA A 80 8.50 -9.37 7.00
N ALA A 81 8.03 -9.17 8.23
CA ALA A 81 8.85 -9.20 9.45
C ALA A 81 9.21 -10.62 9.90
N HIS A 82 8.34 -11.60 9.65
CA HIS A 82 8.50 -13.00 10.08
C HIS A 82 8.90 -13.95 8.94
N GLY A 83 8.95 -13.45 7.71
CA GLY A 83 9.43 -14.19 6.55
C GLY A 83 10.92 -14.52 6.68
N THR A 84 11.35 -15.56 5.98
CA THR A 84 12.78 -15.91 5.97
C THR A 84 13.53 -14.76 5.28
N PRO A 85 14.52 -14.14 5.94
CA PRO A 85 15.32 -13.11 5.29
C PRO A 85 16.01 -13.73 4.07
N SER A 86 15.77 -13.17 2.89
CA SER A 86 16.66 -13.44 1.75
C SER A 86 18.07 -13.06 2.19
N VAL A 87 19.02 -14.00 2.14
CA VAL A 87 20.43 -13.75 2.51
C VAL A 87 21.02 -12.80 1.48
N VAL A 88 20.80 -11.49 1.67
CA VAL A 88 21.37 -10.44 0.84
C VAL A 88 22.68 -10.02 1.51
N THR A 89 23.80 -10.52 1.00
CA THR A 89 25.14 -10.21 1.52
C THR A 89 25.59 -8.78 1.18
N SER A 90 24.93 -8.12 0.22
CA SER A 90 25.22 -6.75 -0.21
C SER A 90 24.03 -6.15 -0.96
N LEU A 91 23.65 -4.93 -0.61
CA LEU A 91 22.66 -4.16 -1.37
C LEU A 91 23.31 -3.55 -2.62
N GLU A 92 22.54 -3.47 -3.69
CA GLU A 92 22.94 -2.75 -4.90
C GLU A 92 22.68 -1.25 -4.73
N GLU A 93 23.63 -0.42 -5.18
CA GLU A 93 23.61 1.04 -4.91
C GLU A 93 22.43 1.76 -5.60
N THR A 94 22.07 1.33 -6.81
CA THR A 94 21.06 2.02 -7.61
C THR A 94 19.66 1.57 -7.19
N PRO A 95 18.78 2.50 -6.76
CA PRO A 95 17.43 2.14 -6.35
C PRO A 95 16.55 1.79 -7.56
N VAL A 96 15.36 1.27 -7.28
CA VAL A 96 14.33 1.02 -8.29
C VAL A 96 13.06 1.83 -8.00
N VAL A 97 12.55 2.49 -9.02
CA VAL A 97 11.25 3.17 -8.98
C VAL A 97 10.16 2.16 -9.31
N LEU A 98 9.21 1.99 -8.40
CA LEU A 98 8.05 1.14 -8.60
C LEU A 98 7.01 1.86 -9.48
N GLY A 99 6.60 1.20 -10.55
CA GLY A 99 5.63 1.71 -11.51
C GLY A 99 4.23 1.83 -10.91
N GLN A 100 3.61 2.99 -11.14
CA GLN A 100 2.28 3.33 -10.62
C GLN A 100 1.38 4.03 -11.66
N LEU A 101 1.53 3.72 -12.95
CA LEU A 101 0.70 4.24 -14.04
C LEU A 101 -0.74 3.70 -14.01
N ALA A 102 -0.96 2.57 -13.35
CA ALA A 102 -2.27 1.94 -13.20
C ALA A 102 -2.99 2.27 -11.89
N VAL A 103 -2.37 3.07 -11.01
CA VAL A 103 -2.95 3.48 -9.72
C VAL A 103 -4.10 4.47 -9.96
N PRO A 104 -5.35 4.15 -9.57
CA PRO A 104 -6.51 4.99 -9.87
C PRO A 104 -6.50 6.33 -9.12
N GLU A 105 -5.82 6.42 -7.97
CA GLU A 105 -5.79 7.58 -7.09
C GLU A 105 -4.97 8.74 -7.68
N LEU A 106 -4.09 8.45 -8.64
CA LEU A 106 -3.15 9.41 -9.19
C LEU A 106 -3.25 9.55 -10.70
N PRO A 107 -3.27 10.78 -11.24
CA PRO A 107 -3.15 10.98 -12.67
C PRO A 107 -1.81 10.42 -13.17
N ARG A 108 -1.84 9.65 -14.28
CA ARG A 108 -0.62 9.07 -14.91
C ARG A 108 0.52 10.06 -15.13
N ARG A 109 0.20 11.32 -15.44
CA ARG A 109 1.22 12.36 -15.63
C ARG A 109 2.06 12.59 -14.37
N VAL A 110 1.47 12.44 -13.18
CA VAL A 110 2.13 12.64 -11.88
C VAL A 110 3.10 11.48 -11.64
N THR A 111 2.62 10.24 -11.76
CA THR A 111 3.44 9.04 -11.52
C THR A 111 4.55 8.89 -12.56
N LEU A 112 4.29 9.23 -13.83
CA LEU A 112 5.32 9.30 -14.86
C LEU A 112 6.35 10.41 -14.60
N ALA A 113 5.92 11.60 -14.19
CA ALA A 113 6.85 12.70 -13.89
C ALA A 113 7.75 12.34 -12.71
N ALA A 114 7.18 11.76 -11.66
CA ALA A 114 7.91 11.24 -10.50
C ALA A 114 8.92 10.16 -10.90
N ALA A 115 8.47 9.13 -11.64
CA ALA A 115 9.34 8.05 -12.10
C ALA A 115 10.50 8.57 -12.96
N ARG A 116 10.23 9.50 -13.88
CA ARG A 116 11.27 10.10 -14.70
C ARG A 116 12.25 10.91 -13.86
N ALA A 117 11.76 11.74 -12.95
CA ALA A 117 12.60 12.59 -12.10
C ALA A 117 13.54 11.75 -11.22
N ALA A 118 13.01 10.71 -10.58
CA ALA A 118 13.79 9.76 -9.80
C ALA A 118 14.82 9.02 -10.66
N ALA A 119 14.41 8.44 -11.79
CA ALA A 119 15.32 7.72 -12.69
C ALA A 119 16.46 8.62 -13.22
N THR A 120 16.18 9.87 -13.59
CA THR A 120 17.23 10.79 -14.06
C THR A 120 18.11 11.34 -12.95
N GLY A 121 17.59 11.47 -11.72
CA GLY A 121 18.30 12.09 -10.60
C GLY A 121 19.20 11.13 -9.84
N SER A 122 18.79 9.87 -9.68
CA SER A 122 19.54 8.84 -8.93
C SER A 122 20.03 7.67 -9.78
N GLY A 123 19.78 7.70 -11.10
CA GLY A 123 20.07 6.57 -11.99
C GLY A 123 19.13 5.38 -11.80
N ALA A 124 18.01 5.56 -11.08
CA ALA A 124 17.12 4.48 -10.69
C ALA A 124 16.60 3.67 -11.88
N LEU A 125 16.49 2.35 -11.67
CA LEU A 125 15.75 1.46 -12.58
C LEU A 125 14.25 1.78 -12.47
N TYR A 126 13.48 1.38 -13.48
CA TYR A 126 12.02 1.39 -13.40
C TYR A 126 11.49 -0.05 -13.40
N ARG A 127 10.74 -0.43 -12.37
CA ARG A 127 10.01 -1.71 -12.34
C ARG A 127 8.55 -1.45 -12.68
N PRO A 128 8.04 -1.86 -13.85
CA PRO A 128 6.61 -1.71 -14.17
C PRO A 128 5.72 -2.35 -13.11
N GLY A 129 4.61 -1.68 -12.79
CA GLY A 129 3.57 -2.28 -11.95
C GLY A 129 2.84 -3.40 -12.70
N LEU A 130 2.38 -4.43 -11.99
CA LEU A 130 1.69 -5.59 -12.60
C LEU A 130 0.45 -5.19 -13.42
N GLY A 131 -0.23 -4.10 -13.04
CA GLY A 131 -1.39 -3.56 -13.77
C GLY A 131 -1.04 -2.70 -15.00
N GLU A 132 0.24 -2.44 -15.27
CA GLU A 132 0.68 -1.53 -16.34
C GLU A 132 0.76 -2.22 -17.71
N THR A 133 -0.31 -2.91 -18.10
CA THR A 133 -0.35 -3.74 -19.32
C THR A 133 -1.05 -3.08 -20.50
N ASP A 134 -1.75 -1.96 -20.27
CA ASP A 134 -2.45 -1.25 -21.33
C ASP A 134 -1.50 -0.57 -22.33
N ARG A 135 -1.99 -0.27 -23.53
CA ARG A 135 -1.18 0.29 -24.64
C ARG A 135 -0.45 1.57 -24.26
N VAL A 136 -1.03 2.40 -23.39
CA VAL A 136 -0.37 3.65 -22.97
C VAL A 136 0.76 3.34 -22.00
N SER A 137 0.57 2.42 -21.06
CA SER A 137 1.64 1.96 -20.17
C SER A 137 2.82 1.37 -20.95
N VAL A 138 2.55 0.45 -21.89
CA VAL A 138 3.57 -0.14 -22.76
C VAL A 138 4.33 0.94 -23.56
N ALA A 139 3.62 1.93 -24.11
CA ALA A 139 4.25 3.04 -24.82
C ALA A 139 5.12 3.93 -23.90
N VAL A 140 4.71 4.12 -22.65
CA VAL A 140 5.50 4.84 -21.63
C VAL A 140 6.77 4.06 -21.30
N HIS A 141 6.71 2.75 -21.06
CA HIS A 141 7.88 1.92 -20.79
C HIS A 141 8.88 1.98 -21.96
N ALA A 142 8.40 1.80 -23.19
CA ALA A 142 9.24 1.90 -24.38
C ALA A 142 9.91 3.29 -24.50
N ARG A 143 9.23 4.36 -24.09
CA ARG A 143 9.79 5.72 -24.08
C ARG A 143 10.83 5.91 -22.97
N LEU A 144 10.66 5.29 -21.81
CA LEU A 144 11.65 5.29 -20.74
C LEU A 144 12.93 4.56 -21.17
N SER A 145 12.80 3.35 -21.73
CA SER A 145 13.95 2.59 -22.25
C SER A 145 14.69 3.33 -23.36
N LYS A 146 13.97 3.95 -24.31
CA LYS A 146 14.59 4.79 -25.36
C LYS A 146 15.35 5.99 -24.81
N ARG A 147 15.11 6.38 -23.56
CA ARG A 147 15.80 7.47 -22.85
C ARG A 147 16.89 6.96 -21.90
N GLY A 148 17.24 5.68 -21.97
CA GLY A 148 18.29 5.08 -21.16
C GLY A 148 17.85 4.66 -19.75
N VAL A 149 16.55 4.66 -19.44
CA VAL A 149 16.06 4.09 -18.18
C VAL A 149 15.98 2.57 -18.32
N GLU A 150 16.77 1.86 -17.52
CA GLU A 150 16.73 0.41 -17.45
C GLU A 150 15.44 -0.07 -16.78
N LEU A 151 14.83 -1.12 -17.33
CA LEU A 151 13.61 -1.71 -16.80
C LEU A 151 13.94 -2.99 -16.02
N GLN A 152 13.50 -3.07 -14.76
CA GLN A 152 13.50 -4.32 -14.00
C GLN A 152 12.29 -5.16 -14.41
N ASP A 153 12.39 -6.49 -14.25
CA ASP A 153 11.26 -7.39 -14.40
C ASP A 153 10.12 -6.99 -13.44
N ALA A 154 8.92 -6.82 -14.01
CA ALA A 154 7.71 -6.48 -13.26
C ALA A 154 7.34 -7.56 -12.22
N ALA A 155 7.76 -8.80 -12.44
CA ALA A 155 7.50 -9.93 -11.54
C ALA A 155 8.44 -9.98 -10.33
N THR A 156 9.54 -9.20 -10.32
CA THR A 156 10.47 -9.18 -9.17
C THR A 156 9.74 -8.69 -7.92
N SER A 157 9.59 -9.56 -6.92
CA SER A 157 8.93 -9.22 -5.66
C SER A 157 9.76 -8.27 -4.79
N ILE A 158 9.16 -7.71 -3.74
CA ILE A 158 9.92 -6.95 -2.72
C ILE A 158 10.84 -7.88 -1.91
N GLU A 159 10.46 -9.16 -1.75
CA GLU A 159 11.27 -10.17 -1.05
C GLU A 159 12.58 -10.50 -1.77
N GLU A 160 12.55 -10.55 -3.09
CA GLU A 160 13.72 -10.82 -3.94
C GLU A 160 14.53 -9.55 -4.23
N GLN A 161 14.04 -8.39 -3.78
CA GLN A 161 14.65 -7.12 -4.09
C GLN A 161 15.98 -6.94 -3.35
N ARG A 162 16.99 -6.45 -4.07
CA ARG A 162 18.33 -6.15 -3.54
C ARG A 162 18.70 -4.68 -3.61
N ARG A 163 17.81 -3.87 -4.18
CA ARG A 163 17.94 -2.42 -4.35
C ARG A 163 17.02 -1.70 -3.39
N GLY A 164 17.40 -0.49 -3.00
CA GLY A 164 16.43 0.39 -2.36
C GLY A 164 15.26 0.69 -3.30
N ILE A 165 14.08 0.95 -2.75
CA ILE A 165 12.89 1.22 -3.56
C ILE A 165 12.44 2.67 -3.46
N VAL A 166 11.85 3.17 -4.55
CA VAL A 166 11.22 4.49 -4.62
C VAL A 166 9.81 4.32 -5.14
N THR A 167 8.84 4.92 -4.48
CA THR A 167 7.44 4.90 -4.91
C THR A 167 6.81 6.28 -4.78
N VAL A 168 5.62 6.49 -5.32
CA VAL A 168 4.80 7.67 -5.03
C VAL A 168 3.87 7.38 -3.86
N LEU A 169 3.16 6.25 -3.93
CA LEU A 169 2.00 5.96 -3.09
C LEU A 169 1.78 4.45 -2.98
N SER A 170 2.54 3.74 -2.17
CA SER A 170 2.41 2.28 -2.05
C SER A 170 2.83 1.78 -0.68
N ALA A 171 2.07 0.84 -0.10
CA ALA A 171 2.48 0.09 1.08
C ALA A 171 3.77 -0.73 0.87
N ASP A 172 4.22 -0.94 -0.37
CA ASP A 172 5.51 -1.56 -0.68
C ASP A 172 6.68 -0.85 0.03
N VAL A 173 6.57 0.46 0.26
CA VAL A 173 7.58 1.25 1.00
C VAL A 173 7.80 0.70 2.41
N PHE A 174 6.73 0.25 3.08
CA PHE A 174 6.80 -0.32 4.42
C PHE A 174 7.27 -1.76 4.38
N GLU A 175 6.83 -2.54 3.40
CA GLU A 175 7.33 -3.90 3.25
C GLU A 175 8.86 -3.91 3.06
N ALA A 176 9.37 -3.05 2.18
CA ALA A 176 10.80 -2.89 1.97
C ALA A 176 11.52 -2.46 3.26
N ALA A 177 10.99 -1.45 3.96
CA ALA A 177 11.58 -0.98 5.21
C ALA A 177 11.62 -2.07 6.30
N VAL A 178 10.53 -2.83 6.47
CA VAL A 178 10.46 -3.98 7.40
C VAL A 178 11.50 -5.05 7.06
N ARG A 179 11.74 -5.29 5.77
CA ARG A 179 12.77 -6.22 5.29
C ARG A 179 14.19 -5.65 5.33
N GLY A 180 14.37 -4.42 5.83
CA GLY A 180 15.67 -3.76 5.94
C GLY A 180 16.19 -3.15 4.64
N LEU A 181 15.36 -3.04 3.60
CA LEU A 181 15.69 -2.34 2.36
C LEU A 181 15.48 -0.83 2.54
N PRO A 182 16.41 0.02 2.06
CA PRO A 182 16.17 1.45 1.97
C PRO A 182 14.93 1.73 1.10
N ALA A 183 13.99 2.52 1.61
CA ALA A 183 12.75 2.81 0.91
C ALA A 183 12.39 4.29 1.02
N TRP A 184 11.99 4.89 -0.10
CA TRP A 184 11.66 6.32 -0.16
C TRP A 184 10.39 6.57 -0.95
N VAL A 185 9.84 7.77 -0.74
CA VAL A 185 8.77 8.32 -1.57
C VAL A 185 9.26 9.46 -2.44
N HIS A 186 8.69 9.65 -3.63
CA HIS A 186 9.10 10.72 -4.53
C HIS A 186 7.96 11.16 -5.46
N ALA A 187 7.59 12.44 -5.39
CA ALA A 187 6.58 13.07 -6.24
C ALA A 187 6.64 14.61 -6.14
N PRO A 188 7.67 15.26 -6.70
CA PRO A 188 7.94 16.69 -6.53
C PRO A 188 6.82 17.61 -7.05
N HIS A 189 5.94 17.09 -7.92
CA HIS A 189 4.78 17.79 -8.45
C HIS A 189 3.48 17.01 -8.21
N GLY A 190 3.46 16.21 -7.13
CA GLY A 190 2.26 15.50 -6.69
C GLY A 190 1.19 16.45 -6.15
N PRO A 191 -0.09 16.03 -6.15
CA PRO A 191 -1.13 16.68 -5.37
C PRO A 191 -0.72 16.87 -3.90
N SER A 192 -1.10 17.99 -3.29
CA SER A 192 -0.71 18.33 -1.91
C SER A 192 -1.12 17.27 -0.88
N TRP A 193 -2.21 16.56 -1.12
CA TRP A 193 -2.69 15.51 -0.22
C TRP A 193 -1.69 14.34 -0.07
N ILE A 194 -0.84 14.10 -1.07
CA ILE A 194 0.21 13.07 -0.98
C ILE A 194 1.15 13.37 0.18
N LEU A 195 1.54 14.65 0.35
CA LEU A 195 2.44 15.05 1.42
C LEU A 195 1.82 14.80 2.80
N ALA A 196 0.54 15.12 2.96
CA ALA A 196 -0.19 14.85 4.21
C ALA A 196 -0.33 13.34 4.48
N GLN A 197 -0.41 12.52 3.43
CA GLN A 197 -0.41 11.08 3.58
C GLN A 197 0.97 10.57 4.01
N TRP A 198 2.05 11.01 3.35
CA TRP A 198 3.41 10.64 3.70
C TRP A 198 3.76 11.02 5.13
N GLU A 199 3.40 12.23 5.55
CA GLU A 199 3.61 12.71 6.91
C GLU A 199 2.90 11.80 7.93
N ARG A 200 1.62 11.47 7.69
CA ARG A 200 0.82 10.60 8.56
C ARG A 200 1.44 9.23 8.78
N TYR A 201 1.99 8.63 7.72
CA TYR A 201 2.64 7.32 7.81
C TYR A 201 4.17 7.39 8.03
N GLY A 202 4.73 8.58 8.24
CA GLY A 202 6.18 8.75 8.42
C GLY A 202 7.04 8.37 7.20
N MET A 203 6.47 8.39 5.99
CA MET A 203 7.20 8.13 4.75
C MET A 203 8.20 9.25 4.46
N ARG A 204 9.43 8.89 4.07
CA ARG A 204 10.52 9.87 3.87
C ARG A 204 10.87 10.06 2.40
N PRO A 205 11.06 11.32 1.95
CA PRO A 205 11.33 11.61 0.56
C PRO A 205 12.72 11.13 0.12
N LEU A 206 12.84 10.78 -1.17
CA LEU A 206 14.11 10.43 -1.80
C LEU A 206 15.14 11.57 -1.65
N GLY A 207 16.37 11.21 -1.28
CA GLY A 207 17.49 12.15 -1.08
C GLY A 207 17.84 12.41 0.39
N GLY A 208 17.07 11.88 1.33
CA GLY A 208 17.40 11.85 2.77
C GLY A 208 17.44 10.44 3.33
N ASP A 209 17.31 10.34 4.66
CA ASP A 209 17.24 9.05 5.35
C ASP A 209 16.06 8.20 4.83
N PRO A 210 16.23 6.87 4.71
CA PRO A 210 15.16 5.97 4.33
C PRO A 210 13.96 6.02 5.28
N THR A 211 12.79 5.70 4.74
CA THR A 211 11.56 5.49 5.52
C THR A 211 11.81 4.44 6.59
N PRO A 212 11.55 4.73 7.87
CA PRO A 212 11.73 3.76 8.94
C PRO A 212 10.72 2.62 8.81
N ALA A 213 11.11 1.42 9.25
CA ALA A 213 10.18 0.31 9.36
C ALA A 213 9.08 0.65 10.38
N PRO A 214 7.79 0.47 10.05
CA PRO A 214 6.72 0.58 11.03
C PRO A 214 6.85 -0.52 12.08
N VAL A 215 6.28 -0.27 13.27
CA VAL A 215 6.21 -1.28 14.32
C VAL A 215 5.23 -2.37 13.89
N VAL A 216 5.71 -3.61 13.87
CA VAL A 216 4.90 -4.79 13.55
C VAL A 216 4.57 -5.51 14.86
N ALA A 217 3.29 -5.76 15.10
CA ALA A 217 2.83 -6.48 16.29
C ALA A 217 3.33 -7.93 16.28
N PRO A 218 3.58 -8.54 17.45
CA PRO A 218 4.02 -9.94 17.53
C PRO A 218 2.91 -10.91 17.10
N ASP A 219 1.65 -10.58 17.38
CA ASP A 219 0.51 -11.40 17.01
C ASP A 219 0.18 -11.31 15.53
N GLU A 220 -0.05 -12.47 14.90
CA GLU A 220 -0.42 -12.55 13.50
C GLU A 220 -1.82 -11.94 13.25
N PRO A 221 -1.96 -10.91 12.40
CA PRO A 221 -3.24 -10.26 12.09
C PRO A 221 -4.31 -11.24 11.59
N ALA A 222 -3.97 -12.19 10.72
CA ALA A 222 -4.92 -13.19 10.23
C ALA A 222 -5.52 -14.05 11.36
N ARG A 223 -4.72 -14.38 12.37
CA ARG A 223 -5.18 -15.12 13.56
C ARG A 223 -6.15 -14.29 14.39
N LEU A 224 -5.86 -13.00 14.60
CA LEU A 224 -6.74 -12.08 15.31
C LEU A 224 -8.08 -11.91 14.56
N ILE A 225 -8.03 -11.73 13.24
CA ILE A 225 -9.22 -11.61 12.39
C ILE A 225 -10.07 -12.89 12.47
N ALA A 226 -9.46 -14.08 12.40
CA ALA A 226 -10.18 -15.33 12.53
C ALA A 226 -10.91 -15.45 13.88
N GLN A 227 -10.26 -15.08 14.98
CA GLN A 227 -10.88 -15.07 16.32
C GLN A 227 -12.09 -14.13 16.39
N LEU A 228 -11.98 -12.93 15.80
CA LEU A 228 -13.08 -11.98 15.69
C LEU A 228 -14.26 -12.55 14.89
N LEU A 229 -13.99 -13.21 13.76
CA LEU A 229 -15.02 -13.82 12.91
C LEU A 229 -15.72 -15.02 13.59
N GLU A 230 -15.00 -15.73 14.46
CA GLU A 230 -15.55 -16.84 15.25
C GLU A 230 -16.34 -16.37 16.49
N GLY A 231 -16.34 -15.08 16.79
CA GLY A 231 -16.96 -14.52 18.01
C GLY A 231 -16.19 -14.86 19.29
N ARG A 232 -14.91 -15.20 19.17
CA ARG A 232 -14.00 -15.45 20.29
C ARG A 232 -13.27 -14.14 20.60
N SER A 233 -13.81 -13.37 21.54
CA SER A 233 -13.19 -12.16 22.10
C SER A 233 -12.45 -12.47 23.38
#